data_AF-A0A2H0AE00-F1
#
_entry.id   AF-A0A2H0AE00-F1
#
_cell.length_a   1.000
_cell.length_b   1.000
_cell.length_c   1.000
_cell.angle_alpha   90.00
_cell.angle_beta   90.00
_cell.angle_gamma   90.00
#
_symmetry.space_group_name_H-M   'P 1'
#
loop_
_entity.id
_entity.type
_entity.pdbx_description
1 polymer ?
#
loop_
_entity_poly.entity_id
_entity_poly.type
_entity_poly.pdbx_seq_one_letter_code
_entity_poly.pdbx_strand_id
1 'polypeptide(L)'
;MAKSVINYDKDLPEIPNRWPWEKPTSYLVKDDNSPTGWREDTSDRRPSQLLLVPKTRTAVDAWRQQGYPGASDVTRRLFEYWFDEDHEVRGFGVPFRRPTAVLSFKGVGRWGQV
;
A
#
# COMPACT_ATOMS: atom_id res chain seq x y z
N MET A 1 -28.76 30.09 8.41
CA MET A 1 -27.58 29.21 8.25
C MET A 1 -27.71 28.48 6.92
N ALA A 2 -26.82 28.69 5.96
CA ALA A 2 -26.85 27.96 4.69
C ALA A 2 -26.50 26.48 4.95
N LYS A 3 -27.39 25.57 4.57
CA LYS A 3 -27.17 24.13 4.68
C LYS A 3 -26.24 23.73 3.53
N SER A 4 -25.12 23.07 3.81
CA SER A 4 -24.24 22.61 2.74
C SER A 4 -24.99 21.61 1.87
N VAL A 5 -24.96 21.82 0.54
CA VAL A 5 -25.58 20.90 -0.44
C VAL A 5 -24.90 19.53 -0.41
N ILE A 6 -23.64 19.48 0.04
CA ILE A 6 -22.90 18.25 0.27
C ILE A 6 -22.72 18.12 1.79
N ASN A 7 -23.33 17.09 2.36
CA ASN A 7 -23.09 16.73 3.75
C ASN A 7 -21.75 15.99 3.83
N TYR A 8 -20.79 16.55 4.57
CA TYR A 8 -19.46 15.97 4.74
C TYR A 8 -19.43 14.87 5.83
N ASP A 9 -20.54 14.70 6.56
CA ASP A 9 -20.75 13.64 7.56
C ASP A 9 -21.02 12.28 6.89
N LYS A 10 -20.07 11.81 6.09
CA LYS A 10 -20.02 10.39 5.71
C LYS A 10 -18.74 9.82 6.30
N ASP A 11 -18.84 9.33 7.52
CA ASP A 11 -17.83 8.47 8.11
C ASP A 11 -17.59 7.32 7.14
N LEU A 12 -16.44 7.36 6.46
CA LEU A 12 -16.06 6.32 5.52
C LEU A 12 -15.64 5.11 6.35
N PRO A 13 -16.27 3.93 6.17
CA PRO A 13 -15.90 2.78 6.96
C PRO A 13 -14.46 2.36 6.64
N GLU A 14 -13.69 2.00 7.66
CA GLU A 14 -12.38 1.40 7.47
C GLU A 14 -12.52 -0.05 6.99
N ILE A 15 -11.58 -0.50 6.15
CA ILE A 15 -11.47 -1.92 5.81
C ILE A 15 -10.69 -2.59 6.95
N PRO A 16 -11.30 -3.52 7.70
CA PRO A 16 -10.65 -4.14 8.84
C PRO A 16 -9.42 -4.95 8.40
N ASN A 17 -8.39 -4.97 9.25
CA ASN A 17 -7.12 -5.69 9.02
C ASN A 17 -6.34 -5.26 7.76
N ARG A 18 -6.71 -4.16 7.11
CA ARG A 18 -5.95 -3.61 6.00
C ARG A 18 -4.79 -2.78 6.53
N TRP A 19 -3.59 -3.23 6.24
CA TRP A 19 -2.41 -2.42 6.53
C TRP A 19 -2.25 -1.33 5.46
N PRO A 20 -2.17 -0.04 5.83
CA PRO A 20 -2.04 1.07 4.89
C PRO A 20 -0.86 0.95 3.93
N TRP A 21 0.11 0.16 4.36
CA TRP A 21 1.37 -0.01 3.71
C TRP A 21 1.28 -1.14 2.66
N GLU A 22 0.59 -2.26 2.91
CA GLU A 22 0.56 -3.36 1.93
C GLU A 22 -0.08 -3.00 0.58
N LYS A 23 0.25 -3.78 -0.46
CA LYS A 23 -0.38 -3.62 -1.78
C LYS A 23 -1.90 -3.73 -1.59
N PRO A 24 -2.70 -2.77 -2.09
CA PRO A 24 -4.14 -2.81 -1.93
C PRO A 24 -4.70 -4.04 -2.63
N THR A 25 -5.30 -4.96 -1.87
CA THR A 25 -5.99 -6.16 -2.35
C THR A 25 -7.50 -6.00 -2.40
N SER A 26 -8.03 -4.93 -1.77
CA SER A 26 -9.45 -4.65 -1.72
C SER A 26 -9.75 -3.15 -1.82
N TYR A 27 -11.01 -2.83 -2.12
CA TYR A 27 -11.50 -1.46 -2.20
C TYR A 27 -12.99 -1.37 -1.84
N LEU A 28 -13.42 -0.18 -1.37
CA LEU A 28 -14.82 0.08 -1.05
C LEU A 28 -15.61 0.43 -2.32
N VAL A 29 -16.78 -0.20 -2.45
CA VAL A 29 -17.78 0.05 -3.47
C VAL A 29 -19.05 0.51 -2.78
N LYS A 30 -19.67 1.56 -3.33
CA LYS A 30 -20.93 2.05 -2.80
C LYS A 30 -22.02 1.01 -3.06
N ASP A 31 -22.76 0.65 -2.01
CA ASP A 31 -23.83 -0.33 -2.06
C ASP A 31 -24.99 0.15 -1.20
N ASP A 32 -26.10 0.52 -1.84
CA ASP A 32 -27.27 1.06 -1.14
C ASP A 32 -27.99 -0.01 -0.29
N ASN A 33 -27.68 -1.29 -0.47
CA ASN A 33 -28.23 -2.40 0.34
C ASN A 33 -27.40 -2.70 1.60
N SER A 34 -26.18 -2.15 1.71
CA SER A 34 -25.36 -2.33 2.91
C SER A 34 -25.84 -1.44 4.04
N PRO A 35 -25.85 -1.90 5.31
CA PRO A 35 -26.19 -1.05 6.47
C PRO A 35 -25.36 0.23 6.57
N THR A 36 -24.13 0.21 6.06
CA THR A 36 -23.21 1.36 6.04
C THR A 36 -23.21 2.12 4.72
N GLY A 37 -23.96 1.67 3.71
CA GLY A 37 -23.94 2.21 2.34
C GLY A 37 -22.69 1.83 1.52
N TRP A 38 -21.81 0.99 2.07
CA TRP A 38 -20.56 0.56 1.45
C TRP A 38 -20.36 -0.94 1.60
N ARG A 39 -19.71 -1.54 0.61
CA ARG A 39 -19.30 -2.94 0.59
C ARG A 39 -17.83 -3.03 0.21
N GLU A 40 -17.09 -3.92 0.86
CA GLU A 40 -15.74 -4.25 0.44
C GLU A 40 -15.76 -5.21 -0.75
N ASP A 41 -14.97 -4.90 -1.77
CA ASP A 41 -14.66 -5.82 -2.87
C ASP A 41 -13.21 -6.31 -2.70
N THR A 42 -13.05 -7.63 -2.54
CA THR A 42 -11.77 -8.32 -2.31
C THR A 42 -11.17 -8.89 -3.59
N SER A 43 -11.63 -8.48 -4.77
CA SER A 43 -11.17 -9.05 -6.04
C SER A 43 -9.69 -8.77 -6.34
N ASP A 44 -9.23 -7.53 -6.12
CA ASP A 44 -7.84 -7.05 -6.12
C ASP A 44 -7.86 -5.51 -5.92
N ARG A 45 -6.74 -4.84 -6.19
CA ARG A 45 -6.65 -3.39 -6.36
C ARG A 45 -7.73 -2.84 -7.29
N ARG A 46 -8.36 -1.73 -6.86
CA ARG A 46 -9.36 -0.99 -7.65
C ARG A 46 -8.95 -0.82 -9.12
N PRO A 47 -9.78 -1.28 -10.08
CA PRO A 47 -9.51 -1.13 -11.49
C PRO A 47 -9.56 0.34 -11.89
N SER A 48 -8.63 0.75 -12.74
CA SER A 48 -8.58 2.09 -13.33
C SER A 48 -9.01 2.03 -14.78
N GLN A 49 -9.89 2.93 -15.21
CA GLN A 49 -10.31 3.03 -16.62
C GLN A 49 -9.23 3.65 -17.52
N LEU A 50 -8.19 4.26 -16.94
CA LEU A 50 -7.07 4.84 -17.69
C LEU A 50 -6.18 3.74 -18.26
N LEU A 51 -5.99 3.73 -19.58
CA LEU A 51 -5.25 2.68 -20.31
C LEU A 51 -3.81 2.47 -19.84
N LEU A 52 -3.12 3.54 -19.43
CA LEU A 52 -1.71 3.48 -19.03
C LEU A 52 -1.53 2.91 -17.63
N VAL A 53 -2.49 3.12 -16.73
CA VAL A 53 -2.35 2.79 -15.32
C VAL A 53 -2.17 1.27 -15.09
N PRO A 54 -2.94 0.36 -15.72
CA PRO A 54 -2.68 -1.07 -15.62
C PRO A 54 -1.27 -1.45 -16.09
N LYS A 55 -0.82 -0.89 -17.22
CA LYS A 55 0.52 -1.17 -17.78
C LYS A 55 1.63 -0.70 -16.84
N THR A 56 1.52 0.51 -16.31
CA THR A 56 2.49 1.05 -15.35
C THR A 56 2.51 0.23 -14.07
N ARG A 57 1.35 -0.18 -13.55
CA ARG A 57 1.27 -1.04 -12.35
C ARG A 57 2.01 -2.35 -12.58
N THR A 58 1.73 -3.04 -13.69
CA THR A 58 2.40 -4.30 -14.03
C THR A 58 3.92 -4.12 -14.20
N ALA A 59 4.36 -3.09 -14.92
CA ALA A 59 5.78 -2.83 -15.16
C ALA A 59 6.53 -2.51 -13.86
N VAL A 60 5.95 -1.67 -13.00
CA VAL A 60 6.55 -1.32 -11.71
C VAL A 60 6.56 -2.51 -10.76
N ASP A 61 5.50 -3.32 -10.74
CA ASP A 61 5.45 -4.53 -9.91
C ASP A 61 6.53 -5.54 -10.35
N ALA A 62 6.73 -5.74 -11.65
CA ALA A 62 7.82 -6.56 -12.17
C ALA A 62 9.21 -6.00 -11.82
N TRP A 63 9.41 -4.68 -11.96
CA TRP A 63 10.67 -4.03 -11.61
C TRP A 63 11.04 -4.19 -10.13
N ARG A 64 10.04 -4.15 -9.23
CA ARG A 64 10.21 -4.40 -7.80
C ARG A 64 10.56 -5.85 -7.49
N GLN A 65 9.84 -6.80 -8.12
CA GLN A 65 10.09 -8.24 -7.94
C GLN A 65 11.49 -8.65 -8.41
N GLN A 66 12.05 -7.95 -9.39
CA GLN A 66 13.41 -8.17 -9.88
C GLN A 66 14.51 -7.53 -9.00
N GLY A 67 14.15 -6.91 -7.87
CA GLY A 67 15.13 -6.29 -6.97
C GLY A 67 15.66 -4.94 -7.48
N TYR A 68 14.85 -4.17 -8.20
CA TYR A 68 15.18 -2.83 -8.69
C TYR A 68 16.37 -2.78 -9.67
N PRO A 69 16.31 -3.50 -10.80
CA PRO A 69 17.38 -3.46 -11.80
C PRO A 69 17.61 -2.03 -12.29
N GLY A 70 18.89 -1.65 -12.42
CA GLY A 70 19.31 -0.31 -12.82
C GLY A 70 19.28 0.75 -11.70
N ALA A 71 18.76 0.45 -10.51
CA ALA A 71 18.90 1.33 -9.35
C ALA A 71 20.33 1.25 -8.77
N SER A 72 20.84 2.38 -8.27
CA SER A 72 22.10 2.40 -7.53
C SER A 72 21.97 1.68 -6.18
N ASP A 73 23.09 1.22 -5.63
CA ASP A 73 23.09 0.54 -4.32
C ASP A 73 22.57 1.46 -3.21
N VAL A 74 22.84 2.77 -3.28
CA VAL A 74 22.29 3.78 -2.36
C VAL A 74 20.77 3.83 -2.44
N THR A 75 20.21 3.81 -3.66
CA THR A 75 18.75 3.82 -3.85
C THR A 75 18.12 2.54 -3.33
N ARG A 76 18.75 1.38 -3.53
CA ARG A 76 18.28 0.11 -2.96
C ARG A 76 18.29 0.16 -1.42
N ARG A 77 19.37 0.67 -0.82
CA ARG A 77 19.44 0.85 0.64
C ARG A 77 18.38 1.81 1.17
N LEU A 78 18.10 2.91 0.44
CA LEU A 78 17.00 3.80 0.79
C LEU A 78 15.65 3.08 0.70
N PHE A 79 15.44 2.25 -0.31
CA PHE A 79 14.23 1.45 -0.39
C PHE A 79 14.10 0.47 0.77
N GLU A 80 15.16 -0.22 1.16
CA GLU A 80 15.14 -1.07 2.35
C GLU A 80 14.79 -0.29 3.61
N TYR A 81 15.43 0.87 3.82
CA TYR A 81 15.13 1.76 4.94
C TYR A 81 13.64 2.13 4.92
N TRP A 82 13.14 2.75 3.84
CA TRP A 82 11.75 3.21 3.77
C TRP A 82 10.72 2.10 3.77
N PHE A 83 11.06 0.93 3.18
CA PHE A 83 10.10 -0.13 2.89
C PHE A 83 10.15 -1.39 3.72
N ASP A 84 11.31 -1.75 4.24
CA ASP A 84 11.49 -2.97 5.01
C ASP A 84 11.76 -2.69 6.49
N GLU A 85 12.17 -1.48 6.85
CA GLU A 85 12.39 -1.10 8.26
C GLU A 85 11.17 -0.38 8.86
N ASP A 86 10.94 -0.66 10.15
CA ASP A 86 9.91 0.00 10.94
C ASP A 86 10.46 1.32 11.50
N HIS A 87 9.74 2.42 11.31
CA HIS A 87 10.12 3.73 11.83
C HIS A 87 9.19 4.16 12.95
N GLU A 88 9.71 4.28 14.16
CA GLU A 88 8.95 4.87 15.26
C GLU A 88 8.77 6.37 15.04
N VAL A 89 7.52 6.81 14.94
CA VAL A 89 7.18 8.24 14.86
C VAL A 89 6.54 8.65 16.19
N ARG A 90 7.17 9.61 16.88
CA ARG A 90 6.62 10.13 18.15
C ARG A 90 5.21 10.68 17.93
N GLY A 91 4.26 10.22 18.74
CA GLY A 91 2.85 10.63 18.67
C GLY A 91 1.96 9.73 17.83
N PHE A 92 2.49 8.69 17.18
CA PHE A 92 1.70 7.67 16.50
C PHE A 92 1.82 6.33 17.25
N GLY A 93 0.70 5.64 17.47
CA GLY A 93 0.65 4.37 18.19
C GLY A 93 1.10 3.15 17.39
N VAL A 94 1.52 3.35 16.14
CA VAL A 94 2.00 2.29 15.23
C VAL A 94 3.26 2.77 14.51
N PRO A 95 4.27 1.90 14.33
CA PRO A 95 5.44 2.22 13.53
C PRO A 95 5.03 2.46 12.08
N PHE A 96 5.74 3.40 11.43
CA PHE A 96 5.53 3.72 10.03
C PHE A 96 6.42 2.83 9.15
N ARG A 97 5.76 2.05 8.30
CA ARG A 97 6.38 1.31 7.19
C ARG A 97 5.65 1.74 5.92
N ARG A 98 6.33 1.98 4.80
CA ARG A 98 5.68 1.94 3.47
C ARG A 98 6.28 0.73 2.80
N PRO A 99 5.63 -0.36 2.39
CA PRO A 99 6.28 -1.57 1.93
C PRO A 99 6.32 -1.58 0.42
N THR A 100 7.29 -2.31 -0.08
CA THR A 100 7.24 -2.80 -1.44
C THR A 100 6.71 -4.22 -1.34
N ALA A 101 5.82 -4.61 -2.26
CA ALA A 101 5.25 -5.95 -2.27
C ALA A 101 6.37 -7.01 -2.16
N VAL A 102 6.31 -7.75 -1.04
CA VAL A 102 7.03 -8.98 -0.67
C VAL A 102 8.18 -9.38 -1.61
N LEU A 103 9.40 -8.99 -1.24
CA LEU A 103 10.59 -9.80 -1.51
C LEU A 103 10.75 -10.76 -0.33
N SER A 104 10.33 -12.01 -0.53
CA SER A 104 10.79 -13.12 0.31
C SER A 104 12.26 -13.37 -0.03
N PHE A 105 13.16 -12.60 0.59
CA PHE A 105 14.60 -12.83 0.51
C PHE A 105 14.97 -13.96 1.47
N LYS A 106 14.61 -15.20 1.12
CA LYS A 106 15.21 -16.38 1.76
C LYS A 106 16.62 -16.58 1.20
N GLY A 107 17.56 -15.94 1.90
CA GLY A 107 18.93 -16.43 2.04
C GLY A 107 19.98 -15.75 1.17
N VAL A 108 20.85 -14.97 1.81
CA VAL A 108 22.32 -15.03 1.59
C VAL A 108 23.02 -14.69 2.91
N GLY A 109 23.83 -15.63 3.40
CA GLY A 109 25.20 -15.34 3.83
C GLY A 109 25.43 -14.58 5.14
N ARG A 110 25.71 -15.36 6.18
CA ARG A 110 26.65 -15.09 7.28
C ARG A 110 27.76 -14.07 6.92
N TRP A 111 27.80 -12.96 7.66
CA TRP A 111 29.00 -12.16 7.94
C TRP A 111 28.89 -11.82 9.44
N GLY A 112 29.73 -12.29 10.34
CA GLY A 112 31.18 -12.33 10.28
C GLY A 112 31.69 -11.23 11.21
N GLN A 113 32.02 -11.59 12.45
CA GLN A 113 32.73 -10.73 13.39
C GLN A 113 33.94 -10.08 12.71
N VAL A 114 34.05 -8.77 12.88
CA VAL A 114 35.32 -8.08 13.19
C VAL A 114 35.00 -7.03 14.25
#